data_AF-A0A370N0B6-F1
#
_entry.id   AF-A0A370N0B6-F1
#
_cell.length_a   1.000
_cell.length_b   1.000
_cell.length_c   1.000
_cell.angle_alpha   90.00
_cell.angle_beta   90.00
_cell.angle_gamma   90.00
#
_symmetry.space_group_name_H-M   'P 1'
#
loop_
_entity.id
_entity.type
_entity.pdbx_description
1 polymer ?
#
loop_
_entity_poly.entity_id
_entity_poly.type
_entity_poly.pdbx_seq_one_letter_code
_entity_poly.pdbx_strand_id
1 'polypeptide(L)'
;MKAKALAMLLCALLSSSGFAAQCTTNARGTTTCGNGENAVRYNPNTGNAVKAQTNSVGVTTVQTGHGGEVKMKNGKGVYKAPNGQTCYKTANSQGCR
;
A
#
# COMPACT_ATOMS: atom_id res chain seq x y z
N MET A 1 -43.99 -17.83 13.13
CA MET A 1 -43.02 -16.94 12.44
C MET A 1 -42.34 -16.01 13.44
N LYS A 2 -41.45 -16.49 14.34
CA LYS A 2 -41.01 -15.62 15.47
C LYS A 2 -39.53 -15.69 15.87
N ALA A 3 -38.72 -16.61 15.35
CA ALA A 3 -37.26 -16.65 15.64
C ALA A 3 -36.40 -16.74 14.38
N LYS A 4 -36.81 -17.54 13.39
CA LYS A 4 -36.06 -17.72 12.13
C LYS A 4 -35.97 -16.45 11.29
N ALA A 5 -37.04 -15.65 11.23
CA ALA A 5 -37.04 -14.38 10.49
C ALA A 5 -36.15 -13.32 11.16
N LEU A 6 -36.10 -13.32 12.49
CA LEU A 6 -35.31 -12.36 13.28
C LEU A 6 -33.81 -12.68 13.22
N ALA A 7 -33.46 -13.98 13.19
CA ALA A 7 -32.08 -14.43 12.98
C ALA A 7 -31.55 -14.12 11.57
N MET A 8 -32.38 -14.24 10.53
CA MET A 8 -31.97 -13.88 9.15
C MET A 8 -31.78 -12.37 8.97
N LEU A 9 -32.61 -11.54 9.61
CA LEU A 9 -32.50 -10.09 9.54
C LEU A 9 -31.21 -9.58 10.22
N LEU A 10 -30.76 -10.26 11.28
CA LEU A 10 -29.51 -9.93 11.98
C LEU A 10 -28.27 -10.27 11.13
N CYS A 11 -28.25 -11.41 10.44
CA CYS A 11 -27.16 -11.77 9.51
C CYS A 11 -27.01 -10.80 8.34
N ALA A 12 -28.12 -10.26 7.82
CA ALA A 12 -28.09 -9.30 6.72
C ALA A 12 -27.45 -7.95 7.13
N LEU A 13 -27.58 -7.55 8.40
CA LEU A 13 -27.05 -6.29 8.93
C LEU A 13 -25.56 -6.38 9.34
N LEU A 14 -25.03 -7.58 9.62
CA LEU A 14 -23.61 -7.76 9.92
C LEU A 14 -22.73 -7.88 8.66
N SER A 15 -23.34 -8.02 7.48
CA SER A 15 -22.62 -8.23 6.21
C SER A 15 -22.12 -6.94 5.57
N SER A 16 -22.45 -5.77 6.12
CA SER A 16 -22.11 -4.46 5.56
C SER A 16 -20.82 -3.84 6.11
N SER A 17 -19.97 -4.60 6.81
CA SER A 17 -18.57 -4.21 7.02
C SER A 17 -17.73 -4.49 5.77
N GLY A 18 -18.22 -4.03 4.62
CA GLY A 18 -17.34 -3.69 3.53
C GLY A 18 -16.50 -2.53 4.01
N PHE A 19 -15.33 -2.83 4.60
CA PHE A 19 -14.26 -1.86 4.75
C PHE A 19 -13.96 -1.36 3.36
N ALA A 20 -14.65 -0.28 2.97
CA ALA A 20 -14.40 0.44 1.75
C ALA A 20 -13.04 1.11 1.93
N ALA A 21 -11.97 0.34 1.75
CA ALA A 21 -10.70 0.88 1.33
C ALA A 21 -11.05 1.71 0.08
N GLN A 22 -11.03 3.04 0.21
CA GLN A 22 -11.37 3.95 -0.87
C GLN A 22 -10.29 3.82 -1.94
N CYS A 23 -10.48 2.84 -2.82
CA CYS A 23 -9.73 2.64 -4.04
C CYS A 23 -10.29 3.58 -5.09
N THR A 24 -9.68 4.74 -5.25
CA THR A 24 -10.04 5.68 -6.31
C THR A 24 -9.20 5.41 -7.55
N THR A 25 -9.85 5.22 -8.69
CA THR A 25 -9.17 5.08 -9.98
C THR A 25 -9.25 6.40 -10.73
N ASN A 26 -8.10 7.00 -11.05
CA ASN A 26 -8.07 8.26 -11.81
C ASN A 26 -8.26 8.01 -13.32
N ALA A 27 -8.48 9.08 -14.09
CA ALA A 27 -8.65 9.03 -15.55
C ALA A 27 -7.42 8.48 -16.32
N ARG A 28 -6.27 8.29 -15.65
CA ARG A 28 -5.08 7.64 -16.22
C ARG A 28 -5.04 6.12 -15.93
N GLY A 29 -6.13 5.56 -15.43
CA GLY A 29 -6.23 4.14 -15.05
C GLY A 29 -5.46 3.77 -13.79
N THR A 30 -5.03 4.76 -12.99
CA THR A 30 -4.32 4.49 -11.75
C THR A 30 -5.28 4.27 -10.59
N THR A 31 -5.41 3.03 -10.11
CA THR A 31 -6.13 2.72 -8.87
C THR A 31 -5.26 3.04 -7.67
N THR A 32 -5.74 3.89 -6.77
CA THR A 32 -5.10 4.25 -5.50
C THR A 32 -6.02 3.83 -4.36
N CYS A 33 -5.65 2.75 -3.67
CA CYS A 33 -6.36 2.31 -2.46
C CYS A 33 -5.81 3.05 -1.25
N GLY A 34 -6.60 3.96 -0.69
CA GLY A 34 -6.29 4.62 0.57
C GLY A 34 -6.74 3.76 1.74
N ASN A 35 -5.92 2.80 2.17
CA ASN A 35 -5.91 2.40 3.57
C ASN A 35 -4.88 3.30 4.24
N GLY A 36 -5.19 3.95 5.37
CA GLY A 36 -4.36 5.00 6.00
C GLY A 36 -2.88 4.67 6.27
N GLU A 37 -2.43 3.45 6.00
CA GLU A 37 -1.05 2.98 6.09
C GLU A 37 -0.54 2.27 4.81
N ASN A 38 -1.42 1.87 3.88
CA ASN A 38 -1.08 1.10 2.68
C ASN A 38 -1.65 1.75 1.43
N ALA A 39 -0.78 2.25 0.54
CA ALA A 39 -1.13 2.82 -0.75
C ALA A 39 -0.61 1.93 -1.88
N VAL A 40 -1.52 1.38 -2.69
CA VAL A 40 -1.17 0.64 -3.90
C VAL A 40 -1.53 1.48 -5.11
N ARG A 41 -0.62 1.58 -6.08
CA ARG A 41 -0.83 2.23 -7.38
C ARG A 41 -0.48 1.25 -8.48
N TYR A 42 -1.38 1.08 -9.45
CA TYR A 42 -1.14 0.26 -10.63
C TYR A 42 -1.48 1.05 -11.89
N ASN A 43 -0.59 1.06 -12.89
CA ASN A 43 -0.83 1.65 -14.19
C ASN A 43 -0.96 0.54 -15.25
N PRO A 44 -2.18 0.26 -15.76
CA PRO A 44 -2.41 -0.80 -16.74
C PRO A 44 -1.76 -0.52 -18.09
N ASN A 45 -1.59 0.75 -18.47
CA ASN A 45 -1.00 1.11 -19.77
C ASN A 45 0.50 0.80 -19.84
N THR A 46 1.19 0.77 -18.70
CA THR A 46 2.64 0.55 -18.63
C THR A 46 3.02 -0.69 -17.83
N GLY A 47 2.06 -1.44 -17.29
CA GLY A 47 2.29 -2.55 -16.37
C GLY A 47 3.00 -2.18 -15.05
N ASN A 48 3.04 -0.89 -14.69
CA ASN A 48 3.80 -0.43 -13.53
C ASN A 48 2.96 -0.56 -12.26
N ALA A 49 3.41 -1.41 -11.33
CA ALA A 49 2.86 -1.48 -9.98
C ALA A 49 3.77 -0.79 -8.97
N VAL A 50 3.20 -0.09 -7.99
CA VAL A 50 3.89 0.47 -6.84
C VAL A 50 3.06 0.20 -5.60
N LYS A 51 3.67 -0.34 -4.56
CA LYS A 51 3.06 -0.57 -3.25
C LYS A 51 3.84 0.20 -2.20
N ALA A 52 3.20 1.13 -1.52
CA ALA A 52 3.74 1.81 -0.35
C ALA A 52 3.02 1.30 0.90
N GLN A 53 3.77 0.99 1.94
CA GLN A 53 3.25 0.57 3.24
C GLN A 53 4.04 1.28 4.34
N THR A 54 3.36 1.86 5.31
CA THR A 54 3.97 2.45 6.50
C THR A 54 3.63 1.56 7.69
N ASN A 55 4.64 1.15 8.46
CA ASN A 55 4.41 0.36 9.66
C ASN A 55 4.15 1.24 10.89
N SER A 56 3.72 0.63 11.99
CA SER A 56 3.41 1.31 13.26
C SER A 56 4.58 2.11 13.85
N VAL A 57 5.83 1.82 13.45
CA VAL A 57 7.02 2.55 13.88
C VAL A 57 7.44 3.64 12.88
N GLY A 58 6.59 3.97 11.91
CA GLY A 58 6.77 5.07 10.95
C GLY A 58 7.78 4.80 9.83
N VAL A 59 8.14 3.53 9.57
CA VAL A 59 8.95 3.16 8.40
C VAL A 59 8.04 2.99 7.20
N THR A 60 8.20 3.85 6.20
CA THR A 60 7.55 3.73 4.90
C THR A 60 8.38 2.88 3.96
N THR A 61 7.85 1.74 3.54
CA THR A 61 8.43 0.87 2.51
C THR A 61 7.67 1.05 1.21
N VAL A 62 8.37 1.39 0.13
CA VAL A 62 7.83 1.49 -1.23
C VAL A 62 8.46 0.39 -2.08
N GLN A 63 7.66 -0.50 -2.64
CA GLN A 63 8.07 -1.55 -3.56
C GLN A 63 7.50 -1.27 -4.94
N THR A 64 8.31 -1.46 -5.98
CA THR A 64 7.90 -1.36 -7.37
C THR A 64 7.76 -2.75 -7.97
N GLY A 65 6.86 -2.93 -8.95
CA GLY A 65 6.65 -4.19 -9.65
C GLY A 65 7.87 -4.66 -10.45
N HIS A 66 8.85 -3.77 -10.67
CA HIS A 66 10.11 -4.06 -11.34
C HIS A 66 11.23 -4.48 -10.37
N GLY A 67 10.91 -4.75 -9.10
CA GLY A 67 11.85 -5.28 -8.11
C GLY A 67 12.61 -4.23 -7.28
N GLY A 68 12.40 -2.94 -7.54
CA GLY A 68 12.99 -1.88 -6.72
C GLY A 68 12.26 -1.73 -5.38
N GLU A 69 13.00 -1.62 -4.28
CA GLU A 69 12.46 -1.41 -2.93
C GLU A 69 13.13 -0.20 -2.26
N VAL A 70 12.34 0.71 -1.70
CA VAL A 70 12.81 1.83 -0.89
C VAL A 70 12.24 1.70 0.51
N LYS A 71 13.05 1.88 1.55
CA LYS A 71 12.61 2.01 2.95
C LYS A 71 13.03 3.37 3.46
N MET A 72 12.11 4.13 4.03
CA MET A 72 12.35 5.49 4.53
C MET A 72 11.79 5.65 5.93
N LYS A 73 12.50 6.42 6.77
CA LYS A 73 12.06 6.86 8.09
C LYS A 73 12.81 8.13 8.47
N ASN A 74 12.10 9.16 8.93
CA ASN A 74 12.67 10.40 9.46
C ASN A 74 13.75 11.03 8.54
N GLY A 75 13.47 11.12 7.22
CA GLY A 75 14.40 11.67 6.23
C GLY A 75 15.61 10.79 5.89
N LYS A 76 15.74 9.61 6.50
CA LYS A 76 16.72 8.58 6.19
C LYS A 76 16.07 7.51 5.33
N GLY A 77 16.86 6.82 4.51
CA GLY A 77 16.33 5.71 3.73
C GLY A 77 17.37 4.82 3.09
N VAL A 78 16.91 3.65 2.65
CA VAL A 78 17.68 2.66 1.90
C VAL A 78 16.88 2.32 0.66
N TYR A 79 17.51 2.43 -0.50
CA TYR A 79 16.98 2.03 -1.79
C TYR A 79 17.74 0.82 -2.30
N LYS A 80 17.02 -0.24 -2.65
CA LYS A 80 17.51 -1.41 -3.37
C LYS A 80 17.02 -1.32 -4.80
N ALA A 81 17.95 -1.16 -5.72
CA ALA A 81 17.68 -1.16 -7.13
C ALA A 81 17.43 -2.60 -7.64
N PRO A 82 16.69 -2.77 -8.74
CA PRO A 82 16.45 -4.08 -9.36
C PRO A 82 17.72 -4.84 -9.76
N ASN A 83 18.79 -4.11 -10.08
CA ASN A 83 20.10 -4.67 -10.42
C ASN A 83 20.92 -5.12 -9.19
N GLY A 84 20.34 -5.08 -7.99
CA GLY A 84 21.00 -5.48 -6.74
C GLY A 84 21.78 -4.36 -6.04
N GLN A 85 21.98 -3.21 -6.69
CA GLN A 85 22.67 -2.08 -6.09
C GLN A 85 21.87 -1.50 -4.92
N THR A 86 22.52 -1.22 -3.80
CA THR A 86 21.89 -0.67 -2.61
C THR A 86 22.44 0.73 -2.33
N CYS A 87 21.57 1.73 -2.44
CA CYS A 87 21.84 3.10 -2.03
C CYS A 87 21.28 3.38 -0.64
N TYR A 88 21.95 4.21 0.14
CA TYR A 88 21.51 4.60 1.47
C TYR A 88 21.70 6.10 1.69
N LYS A 89 20.85 6.65 2.56
CA LYS A 89 20.93 8.00 3.10
C LYS A 89 20.67 7.95 4.60
N THR A 90 21.64 8.39 5.38
CA THR A 90 21.56 8.53 6.84
C THR A 90 21.59 10.01 7.23
N ALA A 91 21.66 10.31 8.53
CA ALA A 91 21.84 11.69 8.98
C ALA A 91 23.18 12.29 8.55
N ASN A 92 24.23 11.46 8.44
CA ASN A 92 25.62 11.93 8.34
C ASN A 92 26.32 11.51 7.05
N SER A 93 25.68 10.66 6.23
CA SER A 93 26.30 10.10 5.04
C SER A 93 25.25 9.57 4.05
N GLN A 94 25.63 9.54 2.77
CA GLN A 94 24.87 8.96 1.68
C GLN A 94 25.82 8.26 0.70
N GLY A 95 25.36 7.22 0.01
CA GLY A 95 26.16 6.52 -0.98
C GLY A 95 25.45 5.29 -1.54
N CYS A 96 26.06 4.65 -2.53
CA CYS A 96 25.58 3.42 -3.13
C CYS A 96 26.67 2.36 -3.09
N ARG A 97 26.27 1.10 -2.92
CA ARG A 97 27.13 -0.08 -2.95
C ARG A 97 26.52 -1.14 -3.84
#